data_AF-A0A9D9T472-F1
#
_entry.id   AF-A0A9D9T472-F1
#
_cell.length_a   1.000
_cell.length_b   1.000
_cell.length_c   1.000
_cell.angle_alpha   90.00
_cell.angle_beta   90.00
_cell.angle_gamma   90.00
#
_symmetry.space_group_name_H-M   'P 1'
#
loop_
_entity.id
_entity.type
_entity.pdbx_description
1 polymer ?
#
loop_
_entity_poly.entity_id
_entity_poly.type
_entity_poly.pdbx_seq_one_letter_code
_entity_poly.pdbx_strand_id
1 'polypeptide(L)'
;MSRKYNEYGGLNLPNVAQQVLDKWKNEHVFERSISSREGATPYVFFEGPPSANGLPGIHHVMARSIKDIFCRYKTLKGFQVKRKAGWDTHGLPVELGVEKELGITKEDIGKKISVEDYNKACREAVMRYTDIWNRLTEEMGYWVDMEDPYITYDSKYMESVWWLLGQLYEKNLLYKGYTIQPYSPAAGTGLSSHELNQPGCYQDVKDTTVVAQFKIKGTFKGVENAYFLAWTTTPWTLSSNTALCVGPNIEYVLVASYNPYTFEPVNVVLAKDLVEKHFSKGFIRVESAAEVAAYEPGAKQLPYYVMDQYTGKELVGIAYEQLLQGALPHEHAEKAFQVIAGDFVTTSDGTGIVHIAPTFGADDARVAAESGIPALLVLDDKGNPVPLVDLQGRFRKEVADPIFGLAGEFVKTAYLSEAEKATELAIQQENLKAIIPDLKAYMSVDERIALKLKIENKAFKIEKYEHSYPHCWRTDKPVLYYPLDSWFIKVTDVKERMIALNNTINWKPASTGTGRFGEWLKNANDWNLSRSRYWGIPIPIWSTEEGDERICISSVEQLKEACEASVKAGIMKTNPLVDFEVNNFSKENYASIDLHKNYVDEIILVSPAGKPMKRESDLIDVWFD
;
A
#
# COMPACT_ATOMS: atom_id res chain seq x y z
N MET A 1 55.40 -18.79 43.08
CA MET A 1 55.32 -17.32 42.89
C MET A 1 53.90 -16.89 43.20
N SER A 2 53.70 -15.96 44.15
CA SER A 2 52.35 -15.42 44.39
C SER A 2 51.88 -14.71 43.12
N ARG A 3 50.68 -15.04 42.65
CA ARG A 3 50.05 -14.26 41.57
C ARG A 3 49.80 -12.86 42.14
N LYS A 4 50.55 -11.87 41.67
CA LYS A 4 50.27 -10.47 41.98
C LYS A 4 48.95 -10.09 41.30
N TYR A 5 48.04 -9.49 42.03
CA TYR A 5 46.81 -8.92 41.47
C TYR A 5 47.16 -7.66 40.69
N ASN A 6 46.44 -7.38 39.61
CA ASN A 6 46.60 -6.13 38.87
C ASN A 6 46.08 -4.97 39.73
N GLU A 7 46.90 -3.93 39.90
CA GLU A 7 46.51 -2.69 40.57
C GLU A 7 46.17 -1.63 39.51
N TYR A 8 45.02 -0.98 39.65
CA TYR A 8 44.55 0.06 38.72
C TYR A 8 44.47 1.40 39.47
N GLY A 9 45.12 2.44 38.95
CA GLY A 9 45.18 3.77 39.58
C GLY A 9 43.89 4.61 39.48
N GLY A 10 42.89 4.14 38.73
CA GLY A 10 41.59 4.80 38.55
C GLY A 10 40.64 4.01 37.63
N LEU A 11 39.35 4.35 37.63
CA LEU A 11 38.33 3.70 36.80
C LEU A 11 38.33 4.27 35.37
N ASN A 12 38.80 3.51 34.40
CA ASN A 12 38.74 3.84 32.97
C ASN A 12 38.03 2.72 32.20
N LEU A 13 36.70 2.77 32.15
CA LEU A 13 35.88 1.75 31.50
C LEU A 13 36.16 1.59 30.00
N PRO A 14 36.35 2.65 29.19
CA PRO A 14 36.71 2.50 27.78
C PRO A 14 38.02 1.74 27.57
N ASN A 15 39.07 2.04 28.35
CA ASN A 15 40.33 1.35 28.24
C ASN A 15 40.24 -0.12 28.68
N VAL A 16 39.50 -0.40 29.76
CA VAL A 16 39.24 -1.77 30.21
C VAL A 16 38.46 -2.55 29.15
N ALA A 17 37.41 -1.96 28.56
CA ALA A 17 36.63 -2.59 27.50
C ALA A 17 37.51 -2.92 26.28
N GLN A 18 38.35 -1.98 25.83
CA GLN A 18 39.28 -2.21 24.72
C GLN A 18 40.26 -3.36 25.02
N GLN A 19 40.89 -3.37 26.21
CA GLN A 19 41.81 -4.45 26.60
C GLN A 19 41.12 -5.82 26.62
N VAL A 20 39.87 -5.89 27.10
CA VAL A 20 39.07 -7.13 27.12
C VAL A 20 38.70 -7.56 25.71
N LEU A 21 38.31 -6.62 24.84
CA LEU A 21 37.99 -6.90 23.45
C LEU A 21 39.20 -7.43 22.67
N ASP A 22 40.35 -6.79 22.82
CA ASP A 22 41.62 -7.22 22.20
C ASP A 22 42.00 -8.63 22.66
N LYS A 23 41.82 -8.92 23.95
CA LYS A 23 42.03 -10.26 24.50
C LYS A 23 41.07 -11.27 23.87
N TRP A 24 39.77 -10.95 23.77
CA TRP A 24 38.78 -11.84 23.18
C TRP A 24 39.10 -12.19 21.73
N LYS A 25 39.56 -11.22 20.95
CA LYS A 25 40.01 -11.43 19.57
C LYS A 25 41.24 -12.32 19.49
N ASN A 26 42.31 -11.95 20.19
CA ASN A 26 43.58 -12.68 20.15
C ASN A 26 43.45 -14.14 20.61
N GLU A 27 42.54 -14.41 21.55
CA GLU A 27 42.30 -15.74 22.08
C GLU A 27 41.16 -16.49 21.37
N HIS A 28 40.53 -15.91 20.33
CA HIS A 28 39.37 -16.46 19.62
C HIS A 28 38.27 -16.94 20.59
N VAL A 29 37.92 -16.09 21.55
CA VAL A 29 37.06 -16.47 22.68
C VAL A 29 35.64 -16.80 22.22
N PHE A 30 35.12 -16.09 21.22
CA PHE A 30 33.79 -16.35 20.68
C PHE A 30 33.73 -17.73 20.02
N GLU A 31 34.66 -18.03 19.11
CA GLU A 31 34.74 -19.30 18.38
C GLU A 31 34.98 -20.45 19.35
N ARG A 32 35.88 -20.26 20.33
CA ARG A 32 36.11 -21.23 21.40
C ARG A 32 34.87 -21.46 22.24
N SER A 33 34.04 -20.44 22.51
CA SER A 33 32.80 -20.63 23.28
C SER A 33 31.81 -21.56 22.58
N ILE A 34 31.87 -21.64 21.25
CA ILE A 34 31.06 -22.56 20.43
C ILE A 34 31.73 -23.93 20.33
N SER A 35 33.00 -23.99 19.90
CA SER A 35 33.69 -25.25 19.58
C SER A 35 33.97 -26.14 20.79
N SER A 36 34.20 -25.55 21.95
CA SER A 36 34.33 -26.31 23.21
C SER A 36 33.02 -26.98 23.67
N ARG A 37 31.90 -26.68 23.00
CA ARG A 37 30.56 -27.26 23.23
C ARG A 37 30.09 -28.07 22.02
N GLU A 38 31.02 -28.51 21.17
CA GLU A 38 30.69 -29.37 20.02
C GLU A 38 29.96 -30.64 20.48
N GLY A 39 28.87 -30.99 19.79
CA GLY A 39 28.01 -32.12 20.15
C GLY A 39 27.03 -31.87 21.31
N ALA A 40 27.09 -30.71 21.98
CA ALA A 40 26.09 -30.34 22.99
C ALA A 40 24.74 -29.97 22.33
N THR A 41 23.67 -29.94 23.13
CA THR A 41 22.34 -29.55 22.65
C THR A 41 22.38 -28.15 22.03
N PRO A 42 21.93 -27.98 20.77
CA PRO A 42 21.92 -26.68 20.12
C PRO A 42 20.86 -25.76 20.73
N TYR A 43 21.19 -24.48 20.83
CA TYR A 43 20.23 -23.40 21.01
C TYR A 43 20.24 -22.54 19.75
N VAL A 44 19.21 -22.67 18.94
CA VAL A 44 19.09 -21.97 17.66
C VAL A 44 18.63 -20.53 17.92
N PHE A 45 19.40 -19.58 17.39
CA PHE A 45 19.11 -18.16 17.43
C PHE A 45 19.07 -17.62 16.01
N PHE A 46 18.01 -16.87 15.69
CA PHE A 46 17.90 -16.14 14.44
C PHE A 46 18.02 -14.65 14.71
N GLU A 47 18.94 -14.00 13.98
CA GLU A 47 19.05 -12.56 13.94
C GLU A 47 18.17 -12.04 12.79
N GLY A 48 17.21 -11.17 13.11
CA GLY A 48 16.53 -10.37 12.10
C GLY A 48 17.57 -9.49 11.39
N PRO A 49 17.72 -9.61 10.06
CA PRO A 49 18.79 -8.94 9.33
C PRO A 49 18.50 -7.43 9.26
N PRO A 50 19.45 -6.55 9.64
CA PRO A 50 19.29 -5.13 9.38
C PRO A 50 19.44 -4.82 7.89
N SER A 51 18.75 -3.77 7.43
CA SER A 51 18.97 -3.23 6.09
C SER A 51 20.34 -2.54 6.03
N ALA A 52 21.18 -2.90 5.06
CA ALA A 52 22.57 -2.44 4.99
C ALA A 52 22.75 -1.02 4.39
N ASN A 53 21.66 -0.33 4.09
CA ASN A 53 21.63 0.96 3.39
C ASN A 53 21.69 2.21 4.30
N GLY A 54 21.88 2.04 5.61
CA GLY A 54 21.86 3.15 6.56
C GLY A 54 22.80 2.95 7.75
N LEU A 55 23.06 4.05 8.45
CA LEU A 55 23.86 4.06 9.67
C LEU A 55 23.12 3.36 10.83
N PRO A 56 23.82 2.63 11.70
CA PRO A 56 23.18 2.05 12.87
C PRO A 56 22.76 3.14 13.88
N GLY A 57 21.55 3.01 14.47
CA GLY A 57 21.11 3.86 15.59
C GLY A 57 21.01 3.13 16.93
N ILE A 58 20.60 3.88 17.98
CA ILE A 58 20.50 3.37 19.36
C ILE A 58 19.58 2.15 19.51
N HIS A 59 18.53 2.07 18.70
CA HIS A 59 17.60 0.93 18.68
C HIS A 59 18.30 -0.37 18.27
N HIS A 60 19.32 -0.32 17.40
CA HIS A 60 20.12 -1.49 17.05
C HIS A 60 20.98 -1.96 18.22
N VAL A 61 21.61 -1.03 18.96
CA VAL A 61 22.41 -1.35 20.16
C VAL A 61 21.53 -1.99 21.23
N MET A 62 20.33 -1.45 21.45
CA MET A 62 19.37 -2.01 22.41
C MET A 62 18.95 -3.43 22.02
N ALA A 63 18.55 -3.64 20.76
CA ALA A 63 18.13 -4.95 20.28
C ALA A 63 19.25 -5.99 20.36
N ARG A 64 20.46 -5.63 19.92
CA ARG A 64 21.64 -6.51 19.95
C ARG A 64 22.09 -6.85 21.37
N SER A 65 22.01 -5.90 22.31
CA SER A 65 22.31 -6.16 23.73
C SER A 65 21.41 -7.25 24.30
N ILE A 66 20.09 -7.19 24.03
CA ILE A 66 19.14 -8.22 24.48
C ILE A 66 19.47 -9.58 23.84
N LYS A 67 19.66 -9.60 22.51
CA LYS A 67 20.00 -10.82 21.75
C LYS A 67 21.26 -11.50 22.30
N ASP A 68 22.32 -10.72 22.54
CA ASP A 68 23.61 -11.22 23.03
C ASP A 68 23.52 -11.82 24.43
N ILE A 69 22.85 -11.12 25.36
CA ILE A 69 22.74 -11.54 26.77
C ILE A 69 22.17 -12.96 26.86
N PHE A 70 21.09 -13.25 26.13
CA PHE A 70 20.47 -14.58 26.16
C PHE A 70 21.35 -15.64 25.50
N CYS A 71 22.01 -15.32 24.39
CA CYS A 71 22.92 -16.25 23.73
C CYS A 71 24.11 -16.61 24.64
N ARG A 72 24.71 -15.63 25.32
CA ARG A 72 25.76 -15.85 26.33
C ARG A 72 25.25 -16.67 27.50
N TYR A 73 24.08 -16.33 28.04
CA TYR A 73 23.45 -17.08 29.13
C TYR A 73 23.24 -18.56 28.76
N LYS A 74 22.73 -18.85 27.56
CA LYS A 74 22.54 -20.23 27.08
C LYS A 74 23.86 -20.96 26.89
N THR A 75 24.89 -20.27 26.38
CA THR A 75 26.25 -20.83 26.28
C THR A 75 26.78 -21.23 27.67
N LEU A 76 26.59 -20.39 28.70
CA LEU A 76 26.97 -20.67 30.09
C LEU A 76 26.16 -21.82 30.72
N LYS A 77 24.93 -22.05 30.23
CA LYS A 77 24.09 -23.20 30.62
C LYS A 77 24.47 -24.50 29.91
N GLY A 78 25.51 -24.49 29.07
CA GLY A 78 26.05 -25.68 28.39
C GLY A 78 25.50 -25.95 27.00
N PHE A 79 24.68 -25.05 26.44
CA PHE A 79 24.19 -25.19 25.06
C PHE A 79 25.25 -24.77 24.05
N GLN A 80 25.23 -25.40 22.87
CA GLN A 80 25.96 -24.90 21.72
C GLN A 80 25.14 -23.80 21.03
N VAL A 81 25.68 -22.59 20.94
CA VAL A 81 24.95 -21.43 20.40
C VAL A 81 25.70 -20.88 19.18
N LYS A 82 25.39 -21.40 17.99
CA LYS A 82 25.89 -20.85 16.72
C LYS A 82 25.11 -19.56 16.40
N ARG A 83 25.82 -18.51 16.01
CA ARG A 83 25.24 -17.17 15.79
C ARG A 83 25.78 -16.63 14.48
N LYS A 84 24.89 -16.39 13.53
CA LYS A 84 25.21 -15.97 12.18
C LYS A 84 24.48 -14.66 11.88
N ALA A 85 25.20 -13.66 11.40
CA ALA A 85 24.60 -12.41 10.96
C ALA A 85 23.98 -12.56 9.57
N GLY A 86 23.22 -11.56 9.16
CA GLY A 86 22.80 -11.42 7.78
C GLY A 86 22.37 -10.01 7.45
N TRP A 87 22.17 -9.77 6.17
CA TRP A 87 21.86 -8.46 5.61
C TRP A 87 20.62 -8.52 4.74
N ASP A 88 19.68 -7.64 5.04
CA ASP A 88 18.57 -7.35 4.16
C ASP A 88 19.03 -6.30 3.14
N THR A 89 19.00 -6.68 1.87
CA THR A 89 19.64 -5.93 0.80
C THR A 89 18.69 -5.56 -0.34
N HIS A 90 17.39 -5.81 -0.21
CA HIS A 90 16.42 -5.61 -1.30
C HIS A 90 15.35 -4.56 -0.96
N GLY A 91 14.52 -4.27 -1.97
CA GLY A 91 13.25 -3.59 -1.82
C GLY A 91 13.33 -2.07 -1.67
N LEU A 92 12.16 -1.49 -1.36
CA LEU A 92 11.93 -0.05 -1.30
C LEU A 92 12.94 0.72 -0.43
N PRO A 93 13.42 0.22 0.72
CA PRO A 93 14.40 0.95 1.51
C PRO A 93 15.66 1.31 0.72
N VAL A 94 16.19 0.37 -0.07
CA VAL A 94 17.40 0.54 -0.86
C VAL A 94 17.11 1.40 -2.08
N GLU A 95 16.08 1.02 -2.84
CA GLU A 95 15.74 1.66 -4.11
C GLU A 95 15.48 3.16 -3.98
N LEU A 96 14.69 3.58 -2.98
CA LEU A 96 14.38 5.01 -2.77
C LEU A 96 15.62 5.81 -2.36
N GLY A 97 16.57 5.18 -1.66
CA GLY A 97 17.85 5.80 -1.33
C GLY A 97 18.68 6.10 -2.58
N VAL A 98 18.76 5.12 -3.49
CA VAL A 98 19.47 5.25 -4.77
C VAL A 98 18.77 6.22 -5.70
N GLU A 99 17.44 6.17 -5.82
CA GLU A 99 16.65 7.11 -6.62
C GLU A 99 16.93 8.56 -6.20
N LYS A 100 16.94 8.82 -4.89
CA LYS A 100 17.25 10.14 -4.34
C LYS A 100 18.68 10.60 -4.65
N GLU A 101 19.67 9.70 -4.54
CA GLU A 101 21.08 10.01 -4.83
C GLU A 101 21.29 10.34 -6.31
N LEU A 102 20.61 9.60 -7.20
CA LEU A 102 20.69 9.80 -8.65
C LEU A 102 19.79 10.94 -9.14
N GLY A 103 18.89 11.46 -8.30
CA GLY A 103 17.93 12.50 -8.69
C GLY A 103 16.91 12.00 -9.72
N ILE A 104 16.53 10.72 -9.64
CA ILE A 104 15.60 10.07 -10.55
C ILE A 104 14.35 9.59 -9.79
N THR A 105 13.34 9.21 -10.55
CA THR A 105 12.14 8.51 -10.05
C THR A 105 12.04 7.12 -10.70
N LYS A 106 11.14 6.28 -10.19
CA LYS A 106 10.81 4.99 -10.81
C LYS A 106 10.58 5.09 -12.33
N GLU A 107 9.92 6.16 -12.79
CA GLU A 107 9.55 6.36 -14.20
C GLU A 107 10.74 6.64 -15.12
N ASP A 108 11.90 6.98 -14.56
CA ASP A 108 13.14 7.23 -15.29
C ASP A 108 13.94 5.94 -15.53
N ILE A 109 13.66 4.87 -14.78
CA ILE A 109 14.34 3.58 -14.89
C ILE A 109 13.84 2.87 -16.17
N GLY A 110 14.78 2.39 -16.98
CA GLY A 110 14.53 1.90 -18.35
C GLY A 110 14.45 3.00 -19.42
N LYS A 111 14.49 4.29 -19.04
CA LYS A 111 14.47 5.44 -19.98
C LYS A 111 15.75 6.28 -19.91
N LYS A 112 16.09 6.79 -18.72
CA LYS A 112 17.28 7.62 -18.45
C LYS A 112 18.46 6.79 -17.92
N ILE A 113 18.17 5.69 -17.23
CA ILE A 113 19.14 4.71 -16.73
C ILE A 113 18.65 3.32 -17.09
N SER A 114 19.54 2.38 -17.44
CA SER A 114 19.15 1.00 -17.68
C SER A 114 18.76 0.29 -16.37
N VAL A 115 17.96 -0.78 -16.44
CA VAL A 115 17.63 -1.57 -15.23
C VAL A 115 18.89 -2.21 -14.64
N GLU A 116 19.82 -2.64 -15.49
CA GLU A 116 21.11 -3.20 -15.08
C GLU A 116 21.96 -2.19 -14.30
N ASP A 117 22.16 -0.98 -14.83
CA ASP A 117 22.92 0.08 -14.16
C ASP A 117 22.28 0.50 -12.84
N TYR A 118 20.94 0.56 -12.80
CA TYR A 118 20.19 0.86 -11.59
C TYR A 118 20.35 -0.22 -10.52
N ASN A 119 20.22 -1.50 -10.89
CA ASN A 119 20.40 -2.64 -9.98
C ASN A 119 21.85 -2.71 -9.48
N LYS A 120 22.83 -2.41 -10.33
CA LYS A 120 24.23 -2.27 -9.93
C LYS A 120 24.42 -1.17 -8.88
N ALA A 121 23.83 0.00 -9.08
CA ALA A 121 23.88 1.09 -8.11
C ALA A 121 23.24 0.69 -6.76
N CYS A 122 22.14 -0.07 -6.77
CA CYS A 122 21.52 -0.64 -5.57
C CYS A 122 22.44 -1.63 -4.85
N ARG A 123 23.06 -2.55 -5.58
CA ARG A 123 24.04 -3.51 -5.04
C ARG A 123 25.25 -2.81 -4.41
N GLU A 124 25.75 -1.75 -5.03
CA GLU A 124 26.84 -0.95 -4.48
C GLU A 124 26.42 -0.18 -3.23
N ALA A 125 25.19 0.36 -3.20
CA ALA A 125 24.68 1.15 -2.07
C ALA A 125 24.56 0.34 -0.78
N VAL A 126 24.12 -0.92 -0.84
CA VAL A 126 23.95 -1.77 0.35
C VAL A 126 25.28 -2.15 1.02
N MET A 127 26.39 -2.15 0.29
CA MET A 127 27.69 -2.48 0.86
C MET A 127 28.40 -1.28 1.52
N ARG A 128 27.87 -0.05 1.35
CA ARG A 128 28.58 1.17 1.79
C ARG A 128 28.71 1.29 3.31
N TYR A 129 27.77 0.74 4.07
CA TYR A 129 27.72 0.91 5.53
C TYR A 129 28.17 -0.31 6.31
N THR A 130 28.48 -1.44 5.65
CA THR A 130 28.82 -2.71 6.32
C THR A 130 30.00 -2.56 7.28
N ASP A 131 31.02 -1.79 6.92
CA ASP A 131 32.20 -1.57 7.76
C ASP A 131 31.86 -0.83 9.07
N ILE A 132 30.96 0.15 8.99
CA ILE A 132 30.51 0.91 10.17
C ILE A 132 29.71 0.01 11.10
N TRP A 133 28.87 -0.85 10.54
CA TRP A 133 28.13 -1.84 11.31
C TRP A 133 29.05 -2.90 11.94
N ASN A 134 30.03 -3.40 11.20
CA ASN A 134 31.03 -4.35 11.69
C ASN A 134 31.78 -3.75 12.89
N ARG A 135 32.22 -2.50 12.76
CA ARG A 135 32.86 -1.76 13.84
C ARG A 135 31.95 -1.64 15.07
N LEU A 136 30.68 -1.25 14.90
CA LEU A 136 29.74 -1.15 16.03
C LEU A 136 29.50 -2.51 16.70
N THR A 137 29.26 -3.57 15.91
CA THR A 137 29.09 -4.95 16.42
C THR A 137 30.23 -5.33 17.35
N GLU A 138 31.45 -5.03 16.91
CA GLU A 138 32.67 -5.34 17.62
C GLU A 138 32.86 -4.48 18.88
N GLU A 139 32.74 -3.16 18.76
CA GLU A 139 32.91 -2.21 19.88
C GLU A 139 31.90 -2.47 21.01
N MET A 140 30.67 -2.88 20.68
CA MET A 140 29.66 -3.24 21.67
C MET A 140 29.83 -4.65 22.26
N GLY A 141 30.77 -5.44 21.74
CA GLY A 141 31.02 -6.82 22.17
C GLY A 141 29.92 -7.80 21.78
N TYR A 142 29.16 -7.53 20.71
CA TYR A 142 28.11 -8.43 20.23
C TYR A 142 28.73 -9.60 19.48
N TRP A 143 28.76 -10.79 20.10
CA TRP A 143 29.35 -11.98 19.49
C TRP A 143 28.40 -12.60 18.47
N VAL A 144 28.73 -12.44 17.19
CA VAL A 144 28.05 -13.01 16.04
C VAL A 144 29.05 -13.16 14.89
N ASP A 145 28.90 -14.20 14.07
CA ASP A 145 29.70 -14.38 12.85
C ASP A 145 29.34 -13.34 11.80
N MET A 146 30.28 -12.43 11.54
CA MET A 146 30.23 -11.40 10.51
C MET A 146 31.16 -11.71 9.31
N GLU A 147 31.91 -12.82 9.34
CA GLU A 147 32.83 -13.22 8.26
C GLU A 147 32.07 -13.95 7.13
N ASP A 148 31.05 -14.73 7.49
CA ASP A 148 30.19 -15.43 6.54
C ASP A 148 28.71 -15.02 6.70
N PRO A 149 28.29 -13.74 6.63
CA PRO A 149 26.88 -13.38 6.78
C PRO A 149 26.04 -13.96 5.64
N TYR A 150 24.76 -14.25 5.88
CA TYR A 150 23.83 -14.50 4.77
C TYR A 150 23.39 -13.16 4.16
N ILE A 151 23.22 -13.09 2.84
CA ILE A 151 22.83 -11.87 2.14
C ILE A 151 21.66 -12.17 1.21
N THR A 152 20.59 -11.37 1.28
CA THR A 152 19.34 -11.67 0.56
C THR A 152 19.48 -11.58 -0.97
N TYR A 153 20.42 -10.79 -1.50
CA TYR A 153 20.71 -10.71 -2.93
C TYR A 153 21.52 -11.89 -3.49
N ASP A 154 21.99 -12.82 -2.66
CA ASP A 154 22.79 -13.93 -3.15
C ASP A 154 21.90 -14.91 -3.90
N SER A 155 22.28 -15.31 -5.12
CA SER A 155 21.48 -16.23 -5.95
C SER A 155 21.07 -17.52 -5.21
N LYS A 156 21.91 -18.01 -4.29
CA LYS A 156 21.61 -19.16 -3.43
C LYS A 156 20.48 -18.89 -2.42
N TYR A 157 20.44 -17.69 -1.85
CA TYR A 157 19.35 -17.25 -0.97
C TYR A 157 18.06 -17.11 -1.78
N MET A 158 18.15 -16.45 -2.93
CA MET A 158 17.03 -16.24 -3.85
C MET A 158 16.42 -17.55 -4.34
N GLU A 159 17.23 -18.56 -4.64
CA GLU A 159 16.72 -19.90 -5.00
C GLU A 159 15.94 -20.54 -3.84
N SER A 160 16.38 -20.37 -2.60
CA SER A 160 15.64 -20.88 -1.43
C SER A 160 14.27 -20.19 -1.29
N VAL A 161 14.21 -18.90 -1.62
CA VAL A 161 12.97 -18.12 -1.67
C VAL A 161 12.07 -18.58 -2.82
N TRP A 162 12.64 -18.84 -4.00
CA TRP A 162 11.90 -19.43 -5.13
C TRP A 162 11.31 -20.80 -4.78
N TRP A 163 12.06 -21.62 -4.04
CA TRP A 163 11.52 -22.88 -3.52
C TRP A 163 10.31 -22.66 -2.61
N LEU A 164 10.37 -21.70 -1.68
CA LEU A 164 9.22 -21.37 -0.81
C LEU A 164 8.00 -20.91 -1.63
N LEU A 165 8.20 -20.08 -2.64
CA LEU A 165 7.13 -19.64 -3.55
C LEU A 165 6.55 -20.81 -4.35
N GLY A 166 7.41 -21.70 -4.84
CA GLY A 166 7.01 -22.96 -5.47
C GLY A 166 6.13 -23.82 -4.57
N GLN A 167 6.51 -23.95 -3.30
CA GLN A 167 5.71 -24.69 -2.31
C GLN A 167 4.35 -24.04 -2.04
N LEU A 168 4.25 -22.71 -2.08
CA LEU A 168 2.97 -22.01 -1.97
C LEU A 168 2.12 -22.19 -3.24
N TYR A 169 2.75 -22.15 -4.41
CA TYR A 169 2.13 -22.36 -5.70
C TYR A 169 1.54 -23.78 -5.83
N GLU A 170 2.32 -24.82 -5.52
CA GLU A 170 1.87 -26.22 -5.50
C GLU A 170 0.69 -26.46 -4.55
N LYS A 171 0.62 -25.72 -3.44
CA LYS A 171 -0.46 -25.79 -2.46
C LYS A 171 -1.68 -24.93 -2.81
N ASN A 172 -1.69 -24.28 -3.98
CA ASN A 172 -2.74 -23.33 -4.42
C ASN A 172 -2.94 -22.14 -3.46
N LEU A 173 -1.89 -21.80 -2.70
CA LEU A 173 -1.87 -20.66 -1.78
C LEU A 173 -1.35 -19.38 -2.45
N LEU A 174 -0.74 -19.47 -3.63
CA LEU A 174 -0.29 -18.32 -4.42
C LEU A 174 -1.25 -18.13 -5.61
N TYR A 175 -1.84 -16.95 -5.76
CA TYR A 175 -2.76 -16.64 -6.86
C TYR A 175 -2.58 -15.22 -7.37
N LYS A 176 -2.97 -14.99 -8.62
CA LYS A 176 -2.99 -13.67 -9.26
C LYS A 176 -4.42 -13.11 -9.24
N GLY A 177 -4.60 -11.85 -8.88
CA GLY A 177 -5.91 -11.23 -8.79
C GLY A 177 -5.88 -9.73 -9.07
N TYR A 178 -6.95 -9.23 -9.71
CA TYR A 178 -7.19 -7.80 -9.90
C TYR A 178 -8.11 -7.29 -8.78
N THR A 179 -7.55 -6.54 -7.84
CA THR A 179 -8.30 -6.08 -6.65
C THR A 179 -7.93 -4.66 -6.26
N ILE A 180 -8.76 -4.02 -5.43
CA ILE A 180 -8.46 -2.71 -4.86
C ILE A 180 -7.46 -2.88 -3.71
N GLN A 181 -6.30 -2.25 -3.84
CA GLN A 181 -5.20 -2.36 -2.89
C GLN A 181 -4.67 -0.99 -2.47
N PRO A 182 -4.03 -0.91 -1.30
CA PRO A 182 -3.14 0.20 -0.99
C PRO A 182 -2.05 0.36 -2.05
N TYR A 183 -1.94 1.55 -2.61
CA TYR A 183 -0.96 1.91 -3.62
C TYR A 183 -0.28 3.23 -3.25
N SER A 184 1.05 3.28 -3.34
CA SER A 184 1.80 4.52 -3.18
C SER A 184 2.20 5.06 -4.56
N PRO A 185 1.59 6.15 -5.04
CA PRO A 185 2.01 6.79 -6.29
C PRO A 185 3.46 7.28 -6.23
N ALA A 186 3.90 7.77 -5.08
CA ALA A 186 5.26 8.25 -4.87
C ALA A 186 6.31 7.11 -4.94
N ALA A 187 5.98 5.91 -4.45
CA ALA A 187 6.85 4.74 -4.59
C ALA A 187 6.57 3.93 -5.89
N GLY A 188 5.46 4.19 -6.57
CA GLY A 188 5.05 3.50 -7.78
C GLY A 188 4.73 2.02 -7.60
N THR A 189 4.25 1.59 -6.43
CA THR A 189 3.93 0.17 -6.17
C THR A 189 2.80 -0.03 -5.17
N GLY A 190 2.13 -1.18 -5.27
CA GLY A 190 1.19 -1.67 -4.26
C GLY A 190 1.92 -1.94 -2.94
N LEU A 191 1.18 -1.82 -1.83
CA LEU A 191 1.64 -2.06 -0.46
C LEU A 191 0.77 -3.13 0.20
N SER A 192 1.35 -3.84 1.16
CA SER A 192 0.66 -4.81 2.01
C SER A 192 -0.02 -4.17 3.22
N SER A 193 -0.90 -4.94 3.88
CA SER A 193 -1.58 -4.48 5.10
C SER A 193 -0.62 -4.25 6.27
N HIS A 194 0.43 -5.05 6.42
CA HIS A 194 1.44 -4.83 7.48
C HIS A 194 2.34 -3.64 7.21
N GLU A 195 2.61 -3.29 5.95
CA GLU A 195 3.32 -2.04 5.62
C GLU A 195 2.50 -0.81 6.03
N LEU A 196 1.18 -0.82 5.80
CA LEU A 196 0.30 0.27 6.26
C LEU A 196 0.17 0.35 7.79
N ASN A 197 0.36 -0.77 8.48
CA ASN A 197 0.27 -0.84 9.95
C ASN A 197 1.61 -0.56 10.64
N GLN A 198 2.65 -0.15 9.90
CA GLN A 198 3.90 0.30 10.51
C GLN A 198 3.67 1.59 11.32
N PRO A 199 4.38 1.78 12.45
CA PRO A 199 4.26 2.99 13.25
C PRO A 199 4.48 4.26 12.41
N GLY A 200 3.59 5.24 12.53
CA GLY A 200 3.67 6.52 11.82
C GLY A 200 3.06 6.53 10.42
N CYS A 201 2.56 5.39 9.90
CA CYS A 201 1.89 5.36 8.60
C CYS A 201 0.49 5.98 8.65
N TYR A 202 -0.26 5.71 9.70
CA TYR A 202 -1.52 6.41 9.95
C TYR A 202 -1.22 7.76 10.60
N GLN A 203 -1.58 8.84 9.93
CA GLN A 203 -1.32 10.21 10.35
C GLN A 203 -2.64 10.99 10.35
N ASP A 204 -2.81 11.86 11.34
CA ASP A 204 -3.97 12.75 11.38
C ASP A 204 -3.81 13.83 10.30
N VAL A 205 -4.79 13.88 9.39
CA VAL A 205 -4.85 14.83 8.28
C VAL A 205 -6.13 15.62 8.32
N LYS A 206 -6.10 16.81 7.72
CA LYS A 206 -7.24 17.71 7.65
C LYS A 206 -7.72 17.86 6.22
N ASP A 207 -8.66 17.01 5.81
CA ASP A 207 -9.20 16.97 4.46
C ASP A 207 -10.44 17.87 4.29
N THR A 208 -10.68 18.31 3.05
CA THR A 208 -11.95 18.95 2.67
C THR A 208 -12.99 17.88 2.43
N THR A 209 -14.10 17.95 3.16
CA THR A 209 -15.24 17.05 3.00
C THR A 209 -16.38 17.74 2.28
N VAL A 210 -17.19 16.94 1.58
CA VAL A 210 -18.37 17.42 0.87
C VAL A 210 -19.55 16.50 1.17
N VAL A 211 -20.69 17.10 1.52
CA VAL A 211 -22.01 16.47 1.41
C VAL A 211 -22.57 16.86 0.05
N ALA A 212 -22.47 15.96 -0.92
CA ALA A 212 -22.88 16.20 -2.30
C ALA A 212 -24.36 15.87 -2.52
N GLN A 213 -25.01 16.64 -3.39
CA GLN A 213 -26.42 16.52 -3.77
C GLN A 213 -26.53 15.81 -5.13
N PHE A 214 -26.91 14.53 -5.10
CA PHE A 214 -27.13 13.71 -6.29
C PHE A 214 -28.59 13.81 -6.72
N LYS A 215 -28.86 14.52 -7.82
CA LYS A 215 -30.22 14.77 -8.29
C LYS A 215 -30.90 13.48 -8.74
N ILE A 216 -32.07 13.18 -8.18
CA ILE A 216 -32.87 12.02 -8.56
C ILE A 216 -33.48 12.26 -9.94
N LYS A 217 -33.44 11.26 -10.82
CA LYS A 217 -34.04 11.36 -12.15
C LYS A 217 -35.56 11.33 -12.04
N GLY A 218 -36.22 12.29 -12.67
CA GLY A 218 -37.68 12.40 -12.68
C GLY A 218 -38.26 12.86 -11.34
N THR A 219 -39.47 12.38 -11.03
CA THR A 219 -40.21 12.75 -9.81
C THR A 219 -40.01 11.68 -8.74
N PHE A 220 -39.51 12.05 -7.57
CA PHE A 220 -39.37 11.14 -6.43
C PHE A 220 -40.63 11.24 -5.54
N LYS A 221 -41.47 10.20 -5.57
CA LYS A 221 -42.66 10.11 -4.69
C LYS A 221 -43.57 11.34 -4.75
N GLY A 222 -43.75 11.90 -5.95
CA GLY A 222 -44.57 13.09 -6.19
C GLY A 222 -43.84 14.43 -6.00
N VAL A 223 -42.55 14.40 -5.65
CA VAL A 223 -41.71 15.59 -5.45
C VAL A 223 -40.70 15.73 -6.58
N GLU A 224 -40.70 16.88 -7.23
CA GLU A 224 -39.67 17.26 -8.22
C GLU A 224 -38.43 17.83 -7.52
N ASN A 225 -37.29 17.82 -8.22
CA ASN A 225 -36.01 18.33 -7.69
C ASN A 225 -35.65 17.73 -6.32
N ALA A 226 -35.71 16.40 -6.25
CA ALA A 226 -35.25 15.64 -5.10
C ALA A 226 -33.79 15.21 -5.29
N TYR A 227 -33.02 15.14 -4.20
CA TYR A 227 -31.60 14.83 -4.21
C TYR A 227 -31.25 13.83 -3.12
N PHE A 228 -30.39 12.86 -3.39
CA PHE A 228 -29.72 12.11 -2.34
C PHE A 228 -28.52 12.90 -1.81
N LEU A 229 -28.38 12.95 -0.49
CA LEU A 229 -27.17 13.51 0.13
C LEU A 229 -26.20 12.38 0.43
N ALA A 230 -25.03 12.41 -0.19
CA ALA A 230 -23.93 11.50 0.15
C ALA A 230 -22.71 12.28 0.61
N TRP A 231 -22.06 11.80 1.67
CA TRP A 231 -20.89 12.44 2.26
C TRP A 231 -19.60 11.75 1.84
N THR A 232 -18.54 12.52 1.63
CA THR A 232 -17.20 12.00 1.33
C THR A 232 -16.09 12.85 1.96
N THR A 233 -15.02 12.18 2.37
CA THR A 233 -13.73 12.79 2.76
C THR A 233 -12.73 12.83 1.61
N THR A 234 -13.08 12.24 0.46
CA THR A 234 -12.23 12.18 -0.74
C THR A 234 -12.98 12.75 -1.96
N PRO A 235 -13.26 14.06 -2.04
CA PRO A 235 -13.99 14.63 -3.19
C PRO A 235 -13.42 14.24 -4.57
N TRP A 236 -12.12 14.01 -4.71
CA TRP A 236 -11.50 13.53 -5.96
C TRP A 236 -12.08 12.20 -6.45
N THR A 237 -12.59 11.32 -5.59
CA THR A 237 -13.22 10.05 -6.02
C THR A 237 -14.63 10.25 -6.59
N LEU A 238 -15.25 11.43 -6.43
CA LEU A 238 -16.60 11.72 -6.97
C LEU A 238 -16.64 11.66 -8.49
N SER A 239 -15.52 11.95 -9.17
CA SER A 239 -15.42 11.79 -10.63
C SER A 239 -15.57 10.34 -11.07
N SER A 240 -15.31 9.38 -10.16
CA SER A 240 -15.38 7.93 -10.38
C SER A 240 -16.59 7.27 -9.75
N ASN A 241 -17.59 8.06 -9.36
CA ASN A 241 -18.84 7.55 -8.83
C ASN A 241 -19.67 6.81 -9.89
N THR A 242 -20.20 5.63 -9.55
CA THR A 242 -21.13 4.88 -10.42
C THR A 242 -22.38 4.36 -9.70
N ALA A 243 -22.47 4.46 -8.37
CA ALA A 243 -23.69 4.18 -7.62
C ALA A 243 -23.76 4.98 -6.29
N LEU A 244 -24.92 4.96 -5.65
CA LEU A 244 -25.08 5.35 -4.25
C LEU A 244 -25.48 4.11 -3.46
N CYS A 245 -24.97 3.94 -2.24
CA CYS A 245 -25.27 2.79 -1.40
C CYS A 245 -26.07 3.21 -0.16
N VAL A 246 -27.11 2.45 0.14
CA VAL A 246 -27.97 2.61 1.33
C VAL A 246 -27.98 1.33 2.16
N GLY A 247 -28.13 1.47 3.46
CA GLY A 247 -28.35 0.33 4.36
C GLY A 247 -29.79 -0.15 4.21
N PRO A 248 -30.05 -1.43 3.87
CA PRO A 248 -31.41 -1.91 3.55
C PRO A 248 -32.39 -1.79 4.71
N ASN A 249 -31.89 -1.79 5.95
CA ASN A 249 -32.71 -1.70 7.17
C ASN A 249 -32.61 -0.34 7.86
N ILE A 250 -31.94 0.65 7.26
CA ILE A 250 -31.83 2.02 7.79
C ILE A 250 -33.09 2.81 7.38
N GLU A 251 -33.58 3.66 8.28
CA GLU A 251 -34.67 4.61 8.01
C GLU A 251 -34.11 5.89 7.37
N TYR A 252 -34.67 6.28 6.23
CA TYR A 252 -34.36 7.49 5.48
C TYR A 252 -35.56 8.43 5.47
N VAL A 253 -35.30 9.72 5.35
CA VAL A 253 -36.36 10.73 5.27
C VAL A 253 -36.17 11.65 4.08
N LEU A 254 -37.27 12.16 3.54
CA LEU A 254 -37.29 13.27 2.59
C LEU A 254 -37.51 14.58 3.34
N VAL A 255 -36.61 15.55 3.15
CA VAL A 255 -36.62 16.83 3.83
C VAL A 255 -36.73 17.96 2.81
N ALA A 256 -37.78 18.78 2.90
CA ALA A 256 -37.90 20.03 2.15
C ALA A 256 -37.14 21.14 2.86
N SER A 257 -36.27 21.85 2.15
CA SER A 257 -35.52 22.99 2.68
C SER A 257 -34.91 23.84 1.55
N TYR A 258 -33.84 24.56 1.85
CA TYR A 258 -33.07 25.38 0.92
C TYR A 258 -31.59 24.99 1.00
N ASN A 259 -30.87 25.11 -0.11
CA ASN A 259 -29.43 24.91 -0.11
C ASN A 259 -28.73 26.06 0.67
N PRO A 260 -27.83 25.77 1.62
CA PRO A 260 -27.16 26.79 2.44
C PRO A 260 -26.26 27.79 1.69
N TYR A 261 -25.86 27.47 0.46
CA TYR A 261 -24.93 28.28 -0.32
C TYR A 261 -25.62 29.08 -1.41
N THR A 262 -26.55 28.46 -2.13
CA THR A 262 -27.26 29.08 -3.27
C THR A 262 -28.62 29.65 -2.87
N PHE A 263 -29.16 29.23 -1.73
CA PHE A 263 -30.52 29.56 -1.27
C PHE A 263 -31.62 29.11 -2.24
N GLU A 264 -31.32 28.16 -3.12
CA GLU A 264 -32.32 27.53 -3.98
C GLU A 264 -33.15 26.51 -3.17
N PRO A 265 -34.47 26.39 -3.40
CA PRO A 265 -35.28 25.35 -2.79
C PRO A 265 -34.77 23.95 -3.18
N VAL A 266 -34.67 23.05 -2.21
CA VAL A 266 -34.22 21.66 -2.41
C VAL A 266 -35.06 20.68 -1.60
N ASN A 267 -35.25 19.48 -2.14
CA ASN A 267 -35.79 18.35 -1.40
C ASN A 267 -34.71 17.28 -1.29
N VAL A 268 -34.31 16.90 -0.08
CA VAL A 268 -33.11 16.06 0.12
C VAL A 268 -33.42 14.80 0.92
N VAL A 269 -32.76 13.70 0.55
CA VAL A 269 -32.89 12.39 1.19
C VAL A 269 -31.60 12.04 1.93
N LEU A 270 -31.75 11.69 3.21
CA LEU A 270 -30.67 11.24 4.11
C LEU A 270 -31.24 10.34 5.21
N ALA A 271 -30.38 9.63 5.94
CA ALA A 271 -30.80 8.82 7.07
C ALA A 271 -31.41 9.69 8.18
N LYS A 272 -32.51 9.20 8.75
CA LYS A 272 -33.30 9.89 9.78
C LYS A 272 -32.47 10.33 10.98
N ASP A 273 -31.59 9.45 11.45
CA ASP A 273 -30.72 9.69 12.61
C ASP A 273 -29.69 10.81 12.37
N LEU A 274 -29.43 11.17 11.11
CA LEU A 274 -28.43 12.16 10.71
C LEU A 274 -29.04 13.53 10.35
N VAL A 275 -30.37 13.67 10.39
CA VAL A 275 -31.07 14.94 10.10
C VAL A 275 -30.58 16.05 11.02
N GLU A 276 -30.56 15.82 12.34
CA GLU A 276 -30.15 16.85 13.30
C GLU A 276 -28.70 17.29 13.10
N LYS A 277 -27.81 16.39 12.66
CA LYS A 277 -26.41 16.70 12.38
C LYS A 277 -26.27 17.69 11.21
N HIS A 278 -27.07 17.51 10.15
CA HIS A 278 -26.99 18.32 8.93
C HIS A 278 -27.88 19.58 8.97
N PHE A 279 -29.00 19.53 9.68
CA PHE A 279 -29.99 20.61 9.83
C PHE A 279 -29.93 21.27 11.21
N SER A 280 -28.74 21.32 11.82
CA SER A 280 -28.51 22.01 13.09
C SER A 280 -28.23 23.50 12.88
N LYS A 281 -26.95 23.86 12.71
CA LYS A 281 -26.50 25.25 12.68
C LYS A 281 -27.02 25.96 11.43
N GLY A 282 -27.79 27.03 11.63
CA GLY A 282 -28.33 27.84 10.53
C GLY A 282 -29.67 27.37 9.99
N PHE A 283 -30.29 26.37 10.61
CA PHE A 283 -31.60 25.85 10.22
C PHE A 283 -32.62 25.99 11.35
N ILE A 284 -33.90 25.93 11.00
CA ILE A 284 -35.02 25.88 11.93
C ILE A 284 -36.04 24.84 11.45
N ARG A 285 -36.47 23.95 12.34
CA ARG A 285 -37.50 22.97 12.01
C ARG A 285 -38.86 23.66 11.97
N VAL A 286 -39.63 23.40 10.94
CA VAL A 286 -41.03 23.85 10.79
C VAL A 286 -41.95 22.65 10.67
N GLU A 287 -43.26 22.86 10.80
CA GLU A 287 -44.26 21.78 10.88
C GLU A 287 -44.98 21.51 9.55
N SER A 288 -44.73 22.32 8.52
CA SER A 288 -45.36 22.14 7.21
C SER A 288 -44.50 22.64 6.04
N ALA A 289 -44.72 22.06 4.85
CA ALA A 289 -44.08 22.51 3.62
C ALA A 289 -44.47 23.96 3.23
N ALA A 290 -45.65 24.42 3.66
CA ALA A 290 -46.09 25.81 3.45
C ALA A 290 -45.21 26.80 4.23
N GLU A 291 -44.80 26.45 5.45
CA GLU A 291 -43.87 27.26 6.24
C GLU A 291 -42.46 27.27 5.64
N VAL A 292 -42.02 26.19 4.99
CA VAL A 292 -40.78 26.19 4.21
C VAL A 292 -40.89 27.18 3.06
N ALA A 293 -41.97 27.13 2.28
CA ALA A 293 -42.19 28.02 1.15
C ALA A 293 -42.36 29.51 1.53
N ALA A 294 -42.68 29.80 2.80
CA ALA A 294 -42.77 31.15 3.34
C ALA A 294 -41.38 31.77 3.67
N TYR A 295 -40.29 31.08 3.38
CA TYR A 295 -38.94 31.61 3.58
C TYR A 295 -38.71 32.92 2.79
N GLU A 296 -38.30 33.96 3.52
CA GLU A 296 -37.87 35.21 2.93
C GLU A 296 -36.35 35.21 2.70
N PRO A 297 -35.87 35.50 1.48
CA PRO A 297 -34.44 35.60 1.20
C PRO A 297 -33.73 36.57 2.15
N GLY A 298 -32.72 36.07 2.88
CA GLY A 298 -31.94 36.86 3.84
C GLY A 298 -32.30 36.59 5.31
N ALA A 299 -33.29 35.74 5.61
CA ALA A 299 -33.53 35.29 6.97
C ALA A 299 -32.33 34.51 7.54
N LYS A 300 -32.12 34.63 8.86
CA LYS A 300 -30.94 34.09 9.55
C LYS A 300 -30.90 32.55 9.59
N GLN A 301 -32.06 31.90 9.52
CA GLN A 301 -32.19 30.44 9.57
C GLN A 301 -33.02 29.96 8.39
N LEU A 302 -32.60 28.85 7.80
CA LEU A 302 -33.32 28.18 6.72
C LEU A 302 -34.36 27.22 7.32
N PRO A 303 -35.64 27.31 6.95
CA PRO A 303 -36.63 26.37 7.43
C PRO A 303 -36.40 24.99 6.80
N TYR A 304 -36.67 23.93 7.56
CA TYR A 304 -36.73 22.57 7.03
C TYR A 304 -37.91 21.80 7.60
N TYR A 305 -38.50 20.96 6.76
CA TYR A 305 -39.64 20.11 7.10
C TYR A 305 -39.39 18.67 6.65
N VAL A 306 -39.55 17.72 7.56
CA VAL A 306 -39.48 16.29 7.25
C VAL A 306 -40.82 15.87 6.66
N MET A 307 -40.82 15.57 5.36
CA MET A 307 -42.05 15.30 4.60
C MET A 307 -42.54 13.87 4.74
N ASP A 308 -41.62 12.91 4.58
CA ASP A 308 -41.95 11.48 4.50
C ASP A 308 -40.75 10.63 4.90
N GLN A 309 -40.98 9.34 5.15
CA GLN A 309 -40.00 8.38 5.62
C GLN A 309 -40.03 7.09 4.79
N TYR A 310 -38.84 6.53 4.54
CA TYR A 310 -38.63 5.33 3.72
C TYR A 310 -37.65 4.39 4.38
N THR A 311 -37.74 3.10 4.08
CA THR A 311 -36.65 2.15 4.35
C THR A 311 -35.62 2.18 3.23
N GLY A 312 -34.36 1.84 3.52
CA GLY A 312 -33.32 1.77 2.48
C GLY A 312 -33.70 0.85 1.32
N LYS A 313 -34.40 -0.26 1.59
CA LYS A 313 -34.93 -1.18 0.55
C LYS A 313 -35.83 -0.48 -0.48
N GLU A 314 -36.60 0.51 -0.06
CA GLU A 314 -37.49 1.26 -0.95
C GLU A 314 -36.75 2.26 -1.84
N LEU A 315 -35.50 2.59 -1.50
CA LEU A 315 -34.67 3.50 -2.28
C LEU A 315 -33.84 2.76 -3.35
N VAL A 316 -33.64 1.46 -3.22
CA VAL A 316 -32.84 0.64 -4.15
C VAL A 316 -33.43 0.68 -5.56
N GLY A 317 -32.56 0.81 -6.56
CA GLY A 317 -32.90 0.89 -7.98
C GLY A 317 -33.31 2.29 -8.46
N ILE A 318 -33.42 3.27 -7.56
CA ILE A 318 -33.73 4.65 -7.96
C ILE A 318 -32.52 5.24 -8.69
N ALA A 319 -32.76 5.73 -9.91
CA ALA A 319 -31.74 6.35 -10.74
C ALA A 319 -31.52 7.83 -10.38
N TYR A 320 -30.28 8.28 -10.50
CA TYR A 320 -29.88 9.68 -10.29
C TYR A 320 -29.04 10.20 -11.47
N GLU A 321 -28.89 11.52 -11.56
CA GLU A 321 -28.05 12.19 -12.54
C GLU A 321 -26.58 12.18 -12.07
N GLN A 322 -25.65 11.88 -12.99
CA GLN A 322 -24.21 11.92 -12.68
C GLN A 322 -23.80 13.29 -12.11
N LEU A 323 -23.10 13.27 -10.97
CA LEU A 323 -22.76 14.50 -10.23
C LEU A 323 -21.77 15.38 -11.00
N LEU A 324 -20.63 14.79 -11.36
CA LEU A 324 -19.59 15.41 -12.19
C LEU A 324 -19.70 14.84 -13.61
N GLN A 325 -20.23 15.66 -14.52
CA GLN A 325 -20.39 15.28 -15.92
C GLN A 325 -19.02 15.13 -16.59
N GLY A 326 -18.88 14.12 -17.46
CA GLY A 326 -17.62 13.83 -18.13
C GLY A 326 -17.56 12.38 -18.61
N ALA A 327 -16.58 11.63 -18.10
CA ALA A 327 -16.40 10.23 -18.43
C ALA A 327 -17.59 9.35 -17.98
N LEU A 328 -17.86 8.32 -18.78
CA LEU A 328 -18.80 7.24 -18.46
C LEU A 328 -18.03 5.91 -18.43
N PRO A 329 -18.58 4.86 -17.77
CA PRO A 329 -17.96 3.54 -17.82
C PRO A 329 -17.83 3.09 -19.28
N HIS A 330 -16.67 2.56 -19.67
CA HIS A 330 -16.49 2.06 -21.04
C HIS A 330 -17.43 0.87 -21.37
N GLU A 331 -17.85 0.13 -20.34
CA GLU A 331 -18.78 -0.99 -20.43
C GLU A 331 -20.00 -0.77 -19.54
N HIS A 332 -21.17 -1.14 -20.06
CA HIS A 332 -22.44 -1.16 -19.33
C HIS A 332 -22.83 0.15 -18.61
N ALA A 333 -22.47 1.31 -19.19
CA ALA A 333 -22.77 2.62 -18.61
C ALA A 333 -24.25 2.84 -18.27
N GLU A 334 -25.17 2.18 -18.97
CA GLU A 334 -26.60 2.20 -18.72
C GLU A 334 -27.01 1.63 -17.36
N LYS A 335 -26.16 0.79 -16.76
CA LYS A 335 -26.37 0.20 -15.42
C LYS A 335 -25.83 1.07 -14.28
N ALA A 336 -25.10 2.15 -14.59
CA ALA A 336 -24.58 3.06 -13.58
C ALA A 336 -25.63 4.07 -13.09
N PHE A 337 -25.26 4.83 -12.07
CA PHE A 337 -26.00 5.96 -11.49
C PHE A 337 -27.38 5.56 -10.94
N GLN A 338 -27.38 4.53 -10.10
CA GLN A 338 -28.54 4.09 -9.33
C GLN A 338 -28.19 3.78 -7.88
N VAL A 339 -29.20 3.73 -7.03
CA VAL A 339 -29.06 3.34 -5.62
C VAL A 339 -28.98 1.82 -5.49
N ILE A 340 -28.02 1.33 -4.71
CA ILE A 340 -27.81 -0.08 -4.38
C ILE A 340 -27.87 -0.30 -2.86
N ALA A 341 -27.99 -1.55 -2.42
CA ALA A 341 -27.96 -1.91 -1.00
C ALA A 341 -26.58 -2.37 -0.56
N GLY A 342 -26.19 -2.05 0.66
CA GLY A 342 -24.96 -2.53 1.29
C GLY A 342 -25.07 -2.59 2.80
N ASP A 343 -24.41 -3.58 3.40
CA ASP A 343 -24.45 -3.87 4.83
C ASP A 343 -23.46 -3.05 5.67
N PHE A 344 -22.46 -2.46 5.02
CA PHE A 344 -21.43 -1.65 5.66
C PHE A 344 -21.86 -0.19 5.96
N VAL A 345 -23.02 0.24 5.46
CA VAL A 345 -23.51 1.62 5.65
C VAL A 345 -23.92 1.81 7.11
N THR A 346 -23.46 2.89 7.74
CA THR A 346 -23.76 3.24 9.13
C THR A 346 -24.48 4.59 9.24
N THR A 347 -25.04 4.86 10.42
CA THR A 347 -25.61 6.17 10.79
C THR A 347 -24.78 6.92 11.82
N SER A 348 -23.55 6.47 12.12
CA SER A 348 -22.65 7.15 13.05
C SER A 348 -22.07 8.44 12.46
N ASP A 349 -21.81 8.43 11.15
CA ASP A 349 -21.22 9.55 10.42
C ASP A 349 -21.79 9.69 9.00
N GLY A 350 -21.38 10.76 8.30
CA GLY A 350 -21.87 11.06 6.95
C GLY A 350 -23.36 11.39 6.93
N THR A 351 -24.08 10.84 5.95
CA THR A 351 -25.52 11.06 5.71
C THR A 351 -26.33 9.77 5.75
N GLY A 352 -25.68 8.62 5.98
CA GLY A 352 -26.27 7.29 5.81
C GLY A 352 -26.47 6.89 4.35
N ILE A 353 -25.96 7.66 3.39
CA ILE A 353 -25.86 7.29 1.98
C ILE A 353 -24.39 7.45 1.58
N VAL A 354 -23.81 6.41 1.01
CA VAL A 354 -22.39 6.36 0.63
C VAL A 354 -22.27 6.49 -0.88
N HIS A 355 -21.40 7.38 -1.39
CA HIS A 355 -21.09 7.36 -2.82
C HIS A 355 -20.19 6.17 -3.11
N ILE A 356 -20.45 5.46 -4.21
CA ILE A 356 -19.71 4.26 -4.59
C ILE A 356 -18.83 4.58 -5.80
N ALA A 357 -17.53 4.44 -5.62
CA ALA A 357 -16.51 4.52 -6.65
C ALA A 357 -15.75 3.18 -6.68
N PRO A 358 -16.23 2.17 -7.43
CA PRO A 358 -15.72 0.79 -7.40
C PRO A 358 -14.22 0.68 -7.70
N THR A 359 -13.68 1.68 -8.40
CA THR A 359 -12.28 1.77 -8.78
C THR A 359 -11.36 2.10 -7.59
N PHE A 360 -11.83 2.73 -6.52
CA PHE A 360 -10.97 3.27 -5.45
C PHE A 360 -11.38 2.85 -4.04
N GLY A 361 -12.31 1.90 -3.89
CA GLY A 361 -12.73 1.34 -2.61
C GLY A 361 -12.98 -0.16 -2.69
N ALA A 362 -12.47 -0.93 -1.74
CA ALA A 362 -12.65 -2.39 -1.74
C ALA A 362 -14.10 -2.78 -1.45
N ASP A 363 -14.74 -2.14 -0.46
CA ASP A 363 -16.17 -2.34 -0.18
C ASP A 363 -17.04 -1.84 -1.34
N ASP A 364 -16.69 -0.70 -1.94
CA ASP A 364 -17.32 -0.15 -3.14
C ASP A 364 -17.30 -1.16 -4.30
N ALA A 365 -16.13 -1.74 -4.59
CA ALA A 365 -15.95 -2.75 -5.63
C ALA A 365 -16.82 -3.98 -5.37
N ARG A 366 -16.87 -4.45 -4.12
CA ARG A 366 -17.66 -5.61 -3.71
C ARG A 366 -19.15 -5.37 -3.92
N VAL A 367 -19.73 -4.31 -3.33
CA VAL A 367 -21.19 -4.08 -3.44
C VAL A 367 -21.62 -3.69 -4.85
N ALA A 368 -20.74 -3.02 -5.61
CA ALA A 368 -20.98 -2.73 -7.01
C ALA A 368 -21.04 -4.01 -7.85
N ALA A 369 -20.09 -4.92 -7.66
CA ALA A 369 -20.07 -6.22 -8.35
C ALA A 369 -21.31 -7.06 -7.99
N GLU A 370 -21.67 -7.17 -6.70
CA GLU A 370 -22.87 -7.87 -6.23
C GLU A 370 -24.17 -7.31 -6.84
N SER A 371 -24.19 -6.00 -7.14
CA SER A 371 -25.35 -5.29 -7.72
C SER A 371 -25.28 -5.12 -9.25
N GLY A 372 -24.23 -5.63 -9.90
CA GLY A 372 -24.03 -5.49 -11.34
C GLY A 372 -23.75 -4.06 -11.83
N ILE A 373 -23.20 -3.21 -10.95
CA ILE A 373 -22.78 -1.83 -11.27
C ILE A 373 -21.37 -1.84 -11.86
N PRO A 374 -21.14 -1.20 -13.01
CA PRO A 374 -19.81 -1.12 -13.60
C PRO A 374 -18.89 -0.16 -12.81
N ALA A 375 -17.59 -0.45 -12.82
CA ALA A 375 -16.56 0.49 -12.39
C ALA A 375 -16.39 1.62 -13.42
N LEU A 376 -15.98 2.82 -12.98
CA LEU A 376 -15.66 3.90 -13.89
C LEU A 376 -14.23 3.75 -14.43
N LEU A 377 -14.10 2.95 -15.49
CA LEU A 377 -12.87 2.81 -16.28
C LEU A 377 -13.07 3.43 -17.66
N VAL A 378 -12.00 4.02 -18.20
CA VAL A 378 -11.92 4.59 -19.55
C VAL A 378 -10.84 3.87 -20.35
N LEU A 379 -10.86 3.97 -21.67
CA LEU A 379 -9.82 3.37 -22.51
C LEU A 379 -8.63 4.32 -22.65
N ASP A 380 -7.42 3.82 -22.43
CA ASP A 380 -6.19 4.54 -22.74
C ASP A 380 -5.93 4.58 -24.27
N ASP A 381 -4.86 5.26 -24.69
CA ASP A 381 -4.50 5.39 -26.11
C ASP A 381 -4.14 4.05 -26.78
N LYS A 382 -3.98 2.97 -25.99
CA LYS A 382 -3.73 1.59 -26.46
C LYS A 382 -4.98 0.70 -26.37
N GLY A 383 -6.13 1.25 -25.95
CA GLY A 383 -7.39 0.52 -25.81
C GLY A 383 -7.51 -0.30 -24.52
N ASN A 384 -6.64 -0.08 -23.53
CA ASN A 384 -6.72 -0.78 -22.24
C ASN A 384 -7.67 -0.03 -21.28
N PRO A 385 -8.54 -0.74 -20.53
CA PRO A 385 -9.36 -0.13 -19.51
C PRO A 385 -8.48 0.33 -18.34
N VAL A 386 -8.59 1.62 -17.99
CA VAL A 386 -7.79 2.28 -16.95
C VAL A 386 -8.65 3.19 -16.06
N PRO A 387 -8.27 3.36 -14.79
CA PRO A 387 -8.93 4.33 -13.89
C PRO A 387 -8.77 5.78 -14.38
N LEU A 388 -9.66 6.67 -13.93
CA LEU A 388 -9.57 8.12 -14.19
C LEU A 388 -8.37 8.82 -13.52
N VAL A 389 -7.72 8.15 -12.57
CA VAL A 389 -6.48 8.58 -11.94
C VAL A 389 -5.39 7.64 -12.42
N ASP A 390 -4.26 8.15 -12.87
CA ASP A 390 -3.13 7.31 -13.28
C ASP A 390 -2.31 6.78 -12.09
N LEU A 391 -1.32 5.94 -12.39
CA LEU A 391 -0.42 5.37 -11.40
C LEU A 391 0.52 6.41 -10.75
N GLN A 392 0.57 7.64 -11.25
CA GLN A 392 1.28 8.74 -10.61
C GLN A 392 0.35 9.52 -9.67
N GLY A 393 -0.94 9.17 -9.60
CA GLY A 393 -1.92 9.86 -8.77
C GLY A 393 -2.43 11.15 -9.42
N ARG A 394 -2.36 11.27 -10.74
CA ARG A 394 -2.89 12.41 -11.50
C ARG A 394 -4.19 12.05 -12.19
N PHE A 395 -5.11 13.01 -12.28
CA PHE A 395 -6.28 12.83 -13.14
C PHE A 395 -5.88 12.74 -14.61
N ARG A 396 -6.56 11.86 -15.35
CA ARG A 396 -6.41 11.77 -16.79
C ARG A 396 -7.17 12.89 -17.51
N LYS A 397 -6.95 13.01 -18.83
CA LYS A 397 -7.55 14.02 -19.70
C LYS A 397 -9.09 13.95 -19.73
N GLU A 398 -9.67 12.80 -19.44
CA GLU A 398 -11.12 12.56 -19.43
C GLU A 398 -11.84 13.29 -18.28
N VAL A 399 -11.10 13.74 -17.25
CA VAL A 399 -11.62 14.55 -16.13
C VAL A 399 -11.45 16.05 -16.41
N ALA A 400 -11.35 16.45 -17.68
CA ALA A 400 -11.15 17.84 -18.05
C ALA A 400 -12.27 18.74 -17.55
N ASP A 401 -11.89 19.82 -16.88
CA ASP A 401 -12.76 20.93 -16.52
C ASP A 401 -12.06 22.24 -16.92
N PRO A 402 -12.60 23.03 -17.86
CA PRO A 402 -11.93 24.22 -18.38
C PRO A 402 -11.86 25.37 -17.38
N ILE A 403 -12.69 25.35 -16.33
CA ILE A 403 -12.74 26.41 -15.31
C ILE A 403 -11.89 26.00 -14.09
N PHE A 404 -12.10 24.77 -13.60
CA PHE A 404 -11.44 24.28 -12.39
C PHE A 404 -10.12 23.56 -12.66
N GLY A 405 -9.79 23.25 -13.93
CA GLY A 405 -8.49 22.73 -14.33
C GLY A 405 -8.11 21.40 -13.68
N LEU A 406 -8.95 20.36 -13.80
CA LEU A 406 -8.74 19.10 -13.08
C LEU A 406 -7.85 18.08 -13.82
N ALA A 407 -7.84 18.08 -15.16
CA ALA A 407 -7.03 17.12 -15.92
C ALA A 407 -5.52 17.34 -15.72
N GLY A 408 -4.77 16.26 -15.49
CA GLY A 408 -3.33 16.27 -15.25
C GLY A 408 -2.91 16.63 -13.81
N GLU A 409 -3.85 17.05 -12.97
CA GLU A 409 -3.59 17.45 -11.59
C GLU A 409 -3.44 16.25 -10.65
N PHE A 410 -2.55 16.37 -9.68
CA PHE A 410 -2.44 15.38 -8.61
C PHE A 410 -3.67 15.41 -7.69
N VAL A 411 -4.25 14.24 -7.42
CA VAL A 411 -5.42 14.13 -6.54
C VAL A 411 -5.10 14.43 -5.07
N LYS A 412 -3.83 14.33 -4.67
CA LYS A 412 -3.33 14.77 -3.36
C LYS A 412 -2.18 15.75 -3.53
N THR A 413 -2.30 16.90 -2.87
CA THR A 413 -1.30 17.99 -2.91
C THR A 413 0.08 17.56 -2.43
N ALA A 414 0.17 16.53 -1.59
CA ALA A 414 1.44 16.01 -1.07
C ALA A 414 2.38 15.47 -2.16
N TYR A 415 1.88 15.17 -3.36
CA TYR A 415 2.70 14.71 -4.49
C TYR A 415 3.35 15.85 -5.28
N LEU A 416 2.90 17.09 -5.12
CA LEU A 416 3.50 18.25 -5.77
C LEU A 416 4.79 18.67 -5.06
N SER A 417 5.80 19.04 -5.83
CA SER A 417 6.90 19.88 -5.35
C SER A 417 6.43 21.34 -5.15
N GLU A 418 7.16 22.10 -4.35
CA GLU A 418 6.84 23.53 -4.15
C GLU A 418 6.93 24.34 -5.46
N ALA A 419 7.83 23.95 -6.37
CA ALA A 419 7.96 24.59 -7.68
C ALA A 419 6.72 24.30 -8.57
N GLU A 420 6.31 23.04 -8.68
CA GLU A 420 5.10 22.66 -9.43
C GLU A 420 3.85 23.33 -8.84
N LYS A 421 3.74 23.37 -7.50
CA LYS A 421 2.64 24.03 -6.80
C LYS A 421 2.56 25.52 -7.10
N ALA A 422 3.70 26.21 -7.21
CA ALA A 422 3.75 27.62 -7.59
C ALA A 422 3.33 27.85 -9.06
N THR A 423 3.78 26.97 -9.97
CA THR A 423 3.35 27.00 -11.37
C THR A 423 1.83 26.80 -11.48
N GLU A 424 1.30 25.82 -10.78
CA GLU A 424 -0.13 25.50 -10.83
C GLU A 424 -0.98 26.59 -10.16
N LEU A 425 -0.50 27.23 -9.09
CA LEU A 425 -1.16 28.40 -8.52
C LEU A 425 -1.32 29.53 -9.54
N ALA A 426 -0.29 29.80 -10.36
CA ALA A 426 -0.39 30.84 -11.39
C ALA A 426 -1.46 30.51 -12.44
N ILE A 427 -1.61 29.24 -12.82
CA ILE A 427 -2.67 28.77 -13.72
C ILE A 427 -4.04 28.93 -13.07
N GLN A 428 -4.18 28.54 -11.80
CA GLN A 428 -5.42 28.69 -11.03
C GLN A 428 -5.84 30.15 -10.87
N GLN A 429 -4.89 31.07 -10.66
CA GLN A 429 -5.17 32.51 -10.54
C GLN A 429 -5.81 33.09 -11.80
N GLU A 430 -5.41 32.61 -12.99
CA GLU A 430 -6.02 33.03 -14.25
C GLU A 430 -7.36 32.35 -14.47
N ASN A 431 -7.42 31.01 -14.35
CA ASN A 431 -8.63 30.23 -14.63
C ASN A 431 -9.79 30.56 -13.67
N LEU A 432 -9.49 30.76 -12.38
CA LEU A 432 -10.48 31.02 -11.34
C LEU A 432 -10.74 32.51 -11.12
N LYS A 433 -10.12 33.43 -11.86
CA LYS A 433 -10.22 34.88 -11.66
C LYS A 433 -11.66 35.41 -11.59
N ALA A 434 -12.56 34.85 -12.41
CA ALA A 434 -13.98 35.24 -12.41
C ALA A 434 -14.75 34.79 -11.16
N ILE A 435 -14.24 33.77 -10.46
CA ILE A 435 -14.85 33.16 -9.27
C ILE A 435 -14.18 33.66 -7.99
N ILE A 436 -12.85 33.71 -7.97
CA ILE A 436 -12.00 34.17 -6.87
C ILE A 436 -10.99 35.19 -7.44
N PRO A 437 -11.33 36.50 -7.45
CA PRO A 437 -10.47 37.52 -8.05
C PRO A 437 -9.08 37.68 -7.39
N ASP A 438 -8.93 37.33 -6.12
CA ASP A 438 -7.70 37.44 -5.33
C ASP A 438 -7.33 36.09 -4.69
N LEU A 439 -7.07 35.09 -5.54
CA LEU A 439 -6.65 33.77 -5.08
C LEU A 439 -5.20 33.82 -4.56
N LYS A 440 -5.03 33.68 -3.24
CA LYS A 440 -3.73 33.85 -2.56
C LYS A 440 -2.89 32.59 -2.43
N ALA A 441 -3.53 31.42 -2.51
CA ALA A 441 -2.88 30.15 -2.25
C ALA A 441 -3.43 29.07 -3.16
N TYR A 442 -2.58 28.07 -3.45
CA TYR A 442 -2.95 26.90 -4.22
C TYR A 442 -4.16 26.20 -3.60
N MET A 443 -5.15 25.87 -4.43
CA MET A 443 -6.29 25.04 -4.04
C MET A 443 -6.09 23.60 -4.51
N SER A 444 -6.21 22.67 -3.57
CA SER A 444 -6.23 21.24 -3.89
C SER A 444 -7.37 20.88 -4.85
N VAL A 445 -7.22 19.75 -5.54
CA VAL A 445 -8.29 19.15 -6.35
C VAL A 445 -9.58 19.01 -5.52
N ASP A 446 -9.48 18.53 -4.28
CA ASP A 446 -10.63 18.36 -3.39
C ASP A 446 -11.34 19.70 -3.09
N GLU A 447 -10.59 20.77 -2.86
CA GLU A 447 -11.15 22.12 -2.64
C GLU A 447 -11.78 22.70 -3.90
N ARG A 448 -11.18 22.48 -5.07
CA ARG A 448 -11.74 22.94 -6.36
C ARG A 448 -13.01 22.19 -6.71
N ILE A 449 -13.07 20.87 -6.51
CA ILE A 449 -14.30 20.08 -6.68
C ILE A 449 -15.38 20.57 -5.71
N ALA A 450 -15.05 20.78 -4.43
CA ALA A 450 -16.00 21.30 -3.45
C ALA A 450 -16.55 22.68 -3.87
N LEU A 451 -15.68 23.58 -4.34
CA LEU A 451 -16.09 24.91 -4.83
C LEU A 451 -16.98 24.81 -6.08
N LYS A 452 -16.64 23.95 -7.05
CA LYS A 452 -17.46 23.67 -8.22
C LYS A 452 -18.86 23.23 -7.81
N LEU A 453 -18.95 22.21 -6.97
CA LEU A 453 -20.22 21.67 -6.49
C LEU A 453 -21.02 22.72 -5.72
N LYS A 454 -20.36 23.58 -4.94
CA LYS A 454 -21.03 24.70 -4.25
C LYS A 454 -21.70 25.67 -5.22
N ILE A 455 -20.99 26.10 -6.26
CA ILE A 455 -21.50 27.08 -7.24
C ILE A 455 -22.61 26.49 -8.10
N GLU A 456 -22.53 25.19 -8.41
CA GLU A 456 -23.51 24.47 -9.22
C GLU A 456 -24.75 23.98 -8.43
N ASN A 457 -24.96 24.43 -7.18
CA ASN A 457 -26.01 23.93 -6.29
C ASN A 457 -25.95 22.40 -6.06
N LYS A 458 -24.77 21.80 -6.10
CA LYS A 458 -24.53 20.35 -5.92
C LYS A 458 -23.82 20.00 -4.61
N ALA A 459 -23.43 20.97 -3.79
CA ALA A 459 -22.93 20.74 -2.43
C ALA A 459 -23.93 21.27 -1.41
N PHE A 460 -24.30 20.45 -0.43
CA PHE A 460 -25.15 20.84 0.69
C PHE A 460 -24.34 21.36 1.88
N LYS A 461 -23.16 20.75 2.12
CA LYS A 461 -22.27 21.11 3.22
C LYS A 461 -20.81 20.84 2.83
N ILE A 462 -19.92 21.75 3.19
CA ILE A 462 -18.47 21.68 2.97
C ILE A 462 -17.78 22.06 4.28
N GLU A 463 -16.94 21.17 4.78
CA GLU A 463 -16.23 21.34 6.06
C GLU A 463 -14.82 20.79 5.96
N LYS A 464 -13.95 21.26 6.86
CA LYS A 464 -12.66 20.61 7.12
C LYS A 464 -12.87 19.55 8.20
N TYR A 465 -12.44 18.33 7.92
CA TYR A 465 -12.56 17.19 8.83
C TYR A 465 -11.18 16.64 9.14
N GLU A 466 -10.95 16.31 10.41
CA GLU A 466 -9.69 15.76 10.90
C GLU A 466 -9.87 14.28 11.17
N HIS A 467 -9.04 13.46 10.53
CA HIS A 467 -9.13 12.00 10.61
C HIS A 467 -7.78 11.35 10.31
N SER A 468 -7.65 10.08 10.69
CA SER A 468 -6.44 9.32 10.45
C SER A 468 -6.43 8.75 9.03
N TYR A 469 -5.38 9.03 8.26
CA TYR A 469 -5.24 8.60 6.86
C TYR A 469 -3.93 7.83 6.64
N PRO A 470 -3.92 6.76 5.81
CA PRO A 470 -2.73 5.96 5.57
C PRO A 470 -1.72 6.67 4.66
N HIS A 471 -0.45 6.61 5.06
CA HIS A 471 0.70 7.10 4.32
C HIS A 471 1.69 5.94 4.11
N CYS A 472 2.49 6.07 3.05
CA CYS A 472 3.52 5.09 2.72
C CYS A 472 4.61 5.12 3.79
N TRP A 473 4.95 3.95 4.34
CA TRP A 473 5.95 3.76 5.39
C TRP A 473 7.39 4.19 5.04
N ARG A 474 7.63 4.57 3.78
CA ARG A 474 8.95 5.00 3.27
C ARG A 474 8.98 6.42 2.72
N THR A 475 7.91 6.85 2.05
CA THR A 475 7.88 8.18 1.40
C THR A 475 7.13 9.21 2.22
N ASP A 476 6.43 8.79 3.28
CA ASP A 476 5.52 9.61 4.10
C ASP A 476 4.44 10.32 3.28
N LYS A 477 4.22 9.90 2.02
CA LYS A 477 3.17 10.44 1.15
C LYS A 477 1.87 9.64 1.33
N PRO A 478 0.71 10.28 1.15
CA PRO A 478 -0.58 9.61 1.21
C PRO A 478 -0.63 8.38 0.30
N VAL A 479 -1.38 7.37 0.71
CA VAL A 479 -1.67 6.17 -0.08
C VAL A 479 -3.02 6.32 -0.76
N LEU A 480 -3.16 5.79 -1.97
CA LEU A 480 -4.45 5.67 -2.65
C LEU A 480 -4.88 4.21 -2.62
N TYR A 481 -6.18 3.94 -2.47
CA TYR A 481 -6.71 2.62 -2.79
C TYR A 481 -6.93 2.57 -4.29
N TYR A 482 -6.34 1.59 -4.97
CA TYR A 482 -6.20 1.58 -6.42
C TYR A 482 -6.34 0.14 -6.96
N PRO A 483 -6.91 -0.06 -8.16
CA PRO A 483 -7.07 -1.39 -8.69
C PRO A 483 -5.76 -1.86 -9.33
N LEU A 484 -5.21 -2.95 -8.82
CA LEU A 484 -3.93 -3.50 -9.26
C LEU A 484 -4.06 -4.99 -9.57
N ASP A 485 -3.36 -5.41 -10.62
CA ASP A 485 -3.08 -6.82 -10.86
C ASP A 485 -1.87 -7.20 -10.00
N SER A 486 -2.02 -8.22 -9.16
CA SER A 486 -1.00 -8.60 -8.19
C SER A 486 -1.07 -10.07 -7.82
N TRP A 487 0.07 -10.60 -7.40
CA TRP A 487 0.18 -11.91 -6.78
C TRP A 487 -0.05 -11.82 -5.27
N PHE A 488 -0.80 -12.78 -4.75
CA PHE A 488 -1.19 -12.84 -3.35
C PHE A 488 -0.93 -14.21 -2.74
N ILE A 489 -0.59 -14.20 -1.46
CA ILE A 489 -0.60 -15.39 -0.62
C ILE A 489 -1.94 -15.46 0.12
N LYS A 490 -2.66 -16.58 0.00
CA LYS A 490 -3.93 -16.88 0.68
C LYS A 490 -3.73 -17.10 2.17
N VAL A 491 -3.45 -16.03 2.90
CA VAL A 491 -3.29 -16.04 4.36
C VAL A 491 -4.61 -16.43 5.04
N THR A 492 -5.73 -16.01 4.46
CA THR A 492 -7.07 -16.30 5.00
C THR A 492 -7.35 -17.81 5.12
N ASP A 493 -6.87 -18.62 4.17
CA ASP A 493 -7.02 -20.09 4.19
C ASP A 493 -6.28 -20.78 5.34
N VAL A 494 -5.22 -20.16 5.88
CA VAL A 494 -4.37 -20.72 6.95
C VAL A 494 -4.43 -19.94 8.26
N LYS A 495 -5.28 -18.91 8.32
CA LYS A 495 -5.39 -17.97 9.45
C LYS A 495 -5.62 -18.66 10.80
N GLU A 496 -6.54 -19.62 10.86
CA GLU A 496 -6.82 -20.36 12.09
C GLU A 496 -5.62 -21.16 12.59
N ARG A 497 -4.85 -21.76 11.67
CA ARG A 497 -3.61 -22.47 12.01
C ARG A 497 -2.53 -21.50 12.51
N MET A 498 -2.41 -20.32 11.91
CA MET A 498 -1.47 -19.28 12.37
C MET A 498 -1.81 -18.82 13.79
N ILE A 499 -3.09 -18.61 14.10
CA ILE A 499 -3.56 -18.27 15.45
C ILE A 499 -3.25 -19.41 16.44
N ALA A 500 -3.53 -20.65 16.06
CA ALA A 500 -3.23 -21.81 16.89
C ALA A 500 -1.73 -21.93 17.21
N LEU A 501 -0.86 -21.75 16.21
CA LEU A 501 0.59 -21.77 16.40
C LEU A 501 1.08 -20.58 17.23
N ASN A 502 0.54 -19.38 17.02
CA ASN A 502 0.85 -18.21 17.82
C ASN A 502 0.63 -18.45 19.33
N ASN A 503 -0.42 -19.19 19.69
CA ASN A 503 -0.70 -19.54 21.08
C ASN A 503 0.32 -20.50 21.70
N THR A 504 1.14 -21.17 20.90
CA THR A 504 2.25 -22.02 21.37
C THR A 504 3.54 -21.24 21.63
N ILE A 505 3.64 -20.00 21.12
CA ILE A 505 4.84 -19.17 21.25
C ILE A 505 4.89 -18.54 22.64
N ASN A 506 6.04 -18.65 23.31
CA ASN A 506 6.29 -18.00 24.60
C ASN A 506 6.66 -16.53 24.44
N TRP A 507 5.67 -15.69 24.15
CA TRP A 507 5.83 -14.25 23.99
C TRP A 507 6.27 -13.55 25.29
N LYS A 508 7.18 -12.57 25.15
CA LYS A 508 7.60 -11.67 26.23
C LYS A 508 7.53 -10.21 25.75
N PRO A 509 6.57 -9.41 26.25
CA PRO A 509 5.49 -9.77 27.18
C PRO A 509 4.42 -10.67 26.53
N ALA A 510 3.68 -11.43 27.35
CA ALA A 510 2.63 -12.32 26.87
C ALA A 510 1.51 -11.58 26.11
N SER A 511 1.24 -10.33 26.53
CA SER A 511 0.25 -9.45 25.89
C SER A 511 0.57 -9.11 24.43
N THR A 512 1.83 -9.26 23.97
CA THR A 512 2.15 -9.10 22.54
C THR A 512 1.51 -10.22 21.71
N GLY A 513 1.60 -11.46 22.18
CA GLY A 513 1.06 -12.63 21.49
C GLY A 513 -0.46 -12.68 21.52
N THR A 514 -1.08 -12.40 22.67
CA THR A 514 -2.54 -12.42 22.81
C THR A 514 -3.22 -11.14 22.33
N GLY A 515 -2.52 -10.01 22.39
CA GLY A 515 -3.00 -8.69 22.00
C GLY A 515 -2.51 -8.30 20.60
N ARG A 516 -1.46 -7.47 20.51
CA ARG A 516 -1.04 -6.81 19.26
C ARG A 516 -0.92 -7.77 18.06
N PHE A 517 -0.23 -8.89 18.21
CA PHE A 517 -0.04 -9.85 17.11
C PHE A 517 -1.27 -10.77 16.94
N GLY A 518 -1.87 -11.22 18.03
CA GLY A 518 -3.06 -12.08 18.01
C GLY A 518 -4.29 -11.40 17.37
N GLU A 519 -4.58 -10.15 17.73
CA GLU A 519 -5.66 -9.36 17.12
C GLU A 519 -5.39 -9.01 15.65
N TRP A 520 -4.13 -8.77 15.30
CA TRP A 520 -3.75 -8.59 13.89
C TRP A 520 -4.00 -9.87 13.07
N LEU A 521 -3.63 -11.05 13.60
CA LEU A 521 -3.87 -12.33 12.94
C LEU A 521 -5.38 -12.60 12.72
N LYS A 522 -6.25 -12.25 13.66
CA LYS A 522 -7.72 -12.45 13.50
C LYS A 522 -8.29 -11.69 12.30
N ASN A 523 -7.73 -10.52 12.02
CA ASN A 523 -8.13 -9.63 10.94
C ASN A 523 -7.18 -9.71 9.73
N ALA A 524 -6.32 -10.74 9.66
CA ALA A 524 -5.39 -10.90 8.56
C ALA A 524 -6.14 -11.14 7.25
N ASN A 525 -5.81 -10.32 6.26
CA ASN A 525 -6.23 -10.46 4.87
C ASN A 525 -5.13 -11.18 4.06
N ASP A 526 -5.45 -11.56 2.83
CA ASP A 526 -4.46 -12.13 1.91
C ASP A 526 -3.31 -11.14 1.68
N TRP A 527 -2.10 -11.67 1.64
CA TRP A 527 -0.89 -10.86 1.56
C TRP A 527 -0.57 -10.54 0.11
N ASN A 528 -0.69 -9.26 -0.25
CA ASN A 528 -0.19 -8.72 -1.50
C ASN A 528 1.35 -8.86 -1.59
N LEU A 529 1.82 -9.82 -2.37
CA LEU A 529 3.23 -10.15 -2.54
C LEU A 529 3.89 -9.31 -3.64
N SER A 530 3.16 -8.93 -4.70
CA SER A 530 3.73 -8.23 -5.85
C SER A 530 4.26 -6.84 -5.50
N ARG A 531 5.47 -6.53 -5.97
CA ARG A 531 6.05 -5.18 -6.00
C ARG A 531 6.50 -4.87 -7.41
N SER A 532 5.89 -3.86 -8.03
CA SER A 532 6.26 -3.41 -9.38
C SER A 532 7.49 -2.50 -9.31
N ARG A 533 8.65 -3.11 -9.05
CA ARG A 533 9.94 -2.47 -8.73
C ARG A 533 11.10 -3.16 -9.46
N TYR A 534 12.35 -2.77 -9.19
CA TYR A 534 13.51 -3.21 -10.00
C TYR A 534 14.58 -3.98 -9.20
N TRP A 535 14.79 -3.66 -7.92
CA TRP A 535 15.77 -4.30 -7.05
C TRP A 535 15.15 -5.15 -5.94
N GLY A 536 15.18 -6.48 -6.12
CA GLY A 536 14.57 -7.47 -5.23
C GLY A 536 14.47 -8.84 -5.87
N ILE A 537 13.93 -9.81 -5.13
CA ILE A 537 13.78 -11.18 -5.61
C ILE A 537 12.62 -11.26 -6.62
N PRO A 538 12.86 -11.71 -7.86
CA PRO A 538 11.80 -11.81 -8.86
C PRO A 538 10.79 -12.91 -8.53
N ILE A 539 9.50 -12.69 -8.80
CA ILE A 539 8.49 -13.76 -8.77
C ILE A 539 8.85 -14.80 -9.84
N PRO A 540 9.04 -16.08 -9.49
CA PRO A 540 9.53 -17.09 -10.42
C PRO A 540 8.39 -17.76 -11.19
N ILE A 541 7.48 -16.95 -11.75
CA ILE A 541 6.35 -17.45 -12.51
C ILE A 541 6.50 -16.95 -13.94
N TRP A 542 6.50 -17.88 -14.88
CA TRP A 542 6.42 -17.59 -16.31
C TRP A 542 5.00 -17.82 -16.79
N SER A 543 4.53 -16.92 -17.64
CA SER A 543 3.17 -16.92 -18.19
C SER A 543 3.21 -16.72 -19.70
N THR A 544 2.29 -17.35 -20.43
CA THR A 544 2.00 -16.99 -21.83
C THR A 544 1.47 -15.57 -21.94
N GLU A 545 1.45 -15.00 -23.15
CA GLU A 545 0.91 -13.66 -23.39
C GLU A 545 -0.55 -13.52 -22.96
N GLU A 546 -1.35 -14.58 -23.15
CA GLU A 546 -2.74 -14.61 -22.73
C GLU A 546 -2.93 -14.91 -21.23
N GLY A 547 -1.88 -15.39 -20.55
CA GLY A 547 -1.92 -15.78 -19.13
C GLY A 547 -2.72 -17.06 -18.84
N ASP A 548 -3.04 -17.85 -19.87
CA ASP A 548 -3.77 -19.13 -19.80
C ASP A 548 -2.90 -20.29 -19.29
N GLU A 549 -1.59 -20.26 -19.58
CA GLU A 549 -0.61 -21.24 -19.10
C GLU A 549 0.43 -20.54 -18.22
N ARG A 550 0.73 -21.14 -17.06
CA ARG A 550 1.71 -20.64 -16.09
C ARG A 550 2.59 -21.75 -15.53
N ILE A 551 3.86 -21.47 -15.33
CA ILE A 551 4.83 -22.38 -14.68
C ILE A 551 5.53 -21.61 -13.57
N CYS A 552 5.58 -22.18 -12.36
CA CYS A 552 6.38 -21.66 -11.26
C CYS A 552 7.70 -22.44 -11.16
N ILE A 553 8.82 -21.75 -11.30
CA ILE A 553 10.16 -22.32 -11.19
C ILE A 553 10.62 -22.27 -9.74
N SER A 554 10.94 -23.43 -9.17
CA SER A 554 11.23 -23.59 -7.74
C SER A 554 12.72 -23.83 -7.45
N SER A 555 13.56 -23.91 -8.48
CA SER A 555 15.02 -24.11 -8.37
C SER A 555 15.76 -23.67 -9.64
N VAL A 556 17.06 -23.45 -9.54
CA VAL A 556 17.95 -23.19 -10.67
C VAL A 556 18.07 -24.41 -11.59
N GLU A 557 18.01 -25.62 -11.03
CA GLU A 557 17.93 -26.87 -11.82
C GLU A 557 16.71 -26.86 -12.75
N GLN A 558 15.52 -26.59 -12.20
CA GLN A 558 14.29 -26.47 -13.01
C GLN A 558 14.38 -25.35 -14.04
N LEU A 559 14.98 -24.20 -13.69
CA LEU A 559 15.18 -23.11 -14.65
C LEU A 559 16.09 -23.54 -15.80
N LYS A 560 17.20 -24.23 -15.49
CA LYS A 560 18.17 -24.72 -16.47
C LYS A 560 17.51 -25.69 -17.45
N GLU A 561 16.76 -26.67 -16.95
CA GLU A 561 16.01 -27.62 -17.77
C GLU A 561 14.97 -26.93 -18.66
N ALA A 562 14.24 -25.95 -18.12
CA ALA A 562 13.25 -25.19 -18.89
C ALA A 562 13.90 -24.35 -20.00
N CYS A 563 15.07 -23.75 -19.73
CA CYS A 563 15.87 -23.06 -20.74
C CYS A 563 16.33 -24.02 -21.86
N GLU A 564 16.77 -25.23 -21.53
CA GLU A 564 17.14 -26.25 -22.53
C GLU A 564 15.95 -26.65 -23.41
N ALA A 565 14.78 -26.84 -22.81
CA ALA A 565 13.54 -27.09 -23.55
C ALA A 565 13.20 -25.94 -24.50
N SER A 566 13.36 -24.70 -24.05
CA SER A 566 13.12 -23.49 -24.85
C SER A 566 14.09 -23.36 -26.03
N VAL A 567 15.38 -23.68 -25.82
CA VAL A 567 16.39 -23.73 -26.89
C VAL A 567 16.05 -24.82 -27.91
N LYS A 568 15.66 -26.01 -27.44
CA LYS A 568 15.24 -27.11 -28.32
C LYS A 568 14.00 -26.77 -29.15
N ALA A 569 13.09 -25.98 -28.58
CA ALA A 569 11.90 -25.47 -29.27
C ALA A 569 12.20 -24.32 -30.25
N GLY A 570 13.44 -23.80 -30.28
CA GLY A 570 13.85 -22.69 -31.13
C GLY A 570 13.37 -21.31 -30.65
N ILE A 571 12.86 -21.21 -29.41
CA ILE A 571 12.40 -19.95 -28.80
C ILE A 571 13.61 -19.16 -28.28
N MET A 572 14.55 -19.84 -27.61
CA MET A 572 15.82 -19.25 -27.18
C MET A 572 16.98 -19.72 -28.06
N LYS A 573 18.01 -18.89 -28.20
CA LYS A 573 19.23 -19.24 -28.95
C LYS A 573 20.23 -20.04 -28.10
N THR A 574 20.34 -19.68 -26.82
CA THR A 574 21.34 -20.21 -25.89
C THR A 574 20.74 -20.35 -24.50
N ASN A 575 21.20 -21.34 -23.73
CA ASN A 575 20.85 -21.47 -22.31
C ASN A 575 21.84 -20.64 -21.47
N PRO A 576 21.39 -19.59 -20.75
CA PRO A 576 22.27 -18.77 -19.93
C PRO A 576 22.82 -19.50 -18.67
N LEU A 577 22.28 -20.67 -18.34
CA LEU A 577 22.66 -21.46 -17.16
C LEU A 577 23.51 -22.70 -17.52
N VAL A 578 24.11 -22.72 -18.72
CA VAL A 578 24.87 -23.88 -19.21
C VAL A 578 26.03 -24.26 -18.27
N ASP A 579 26.72 -23.27 -17.71
CA ASP A 579 27.89 -23.47 -16.84
C ASP A 579 27.53 -23.75 -15.37
N PHE A 580 26.25 -23.60 -14.98
CA PHE A 580 25.82 -23.89 -13.61
C PHE A 580 25.80 -25.40 -13.34
N GLU A 581 26.51 -25.83 -12.31
CA GLU A 581 26.58 -27.24 -11.90
C GLU A 581 25.45 -27.59 -10.92
N VAL A 582 24.50 -28.42 -11.35
CA VAL A 582 23.41 -28.90 -10.49
C VAL A 582 23.97 -29.73 -9.33
N ASN A 583 23.40 -29.59 -8.13
CA ASN A 583 23.87 -30.18 -6.87
C ASN A 583 25.23 -29.67 -6.36
N ASN A 584 25.84 -28.67 -7.00
CA ASN A 584 27.01 -27.97 -6.47
C ASN A 584 26.58 -26.70 -5.72
N PHE A 585 26.55 -26.76 -4.38
CA PHE A 585 26.08 -25.65 -3.55
C PHE A 585 27.18 -24.65 -3.12
N SER A 586 28.34 -24.66 -3.79
CA SER A 586 29.46 -23.77 -3.45
C SER A 586 29.16 -22.31 -3.81
N LYS A 587 29.85 -21.37 -3.15
CA LYS A 587 29.70 -19.95 -3.46
C LYS A 587 30.13 -19.62 -4.89
N GLU A 588 31.17 -20.29 -5.37
CA GLU A 588 31.74 -20.11 -6.71
C GLU A 588 30.74 -20.52 -7.80
N ASN A 589 30.01 -21.62 -7.61
CA ASN A 589 28.99 -22.04 -8.58
C ASN A 589 27.82 -21.05 -8.64
N TYR A 590 27.31 -20.58 -7.50
CA TYR A 590 26.24 -19.56 -7.49
C TYR A 590 26.70 -18.17 -7.93
N ALA A 591 28.00 -17.85 -7.84
CA ALA A 591 28.55 -16.61 -8.37
C ALA A 591 28.61 -16.59 -9.91
N SER A 592 28.45 -17.74 -10.58
CA SER A 592 28.37 -17.82 -12.04
C SER A 592 27.02 -17.36 -12.61
N ILE A 593 26.00 -17.18 -11.76
CA ILE A 593 24.64 -16.83 -12.15
C ILE A 593 24.10 -15.66 -11.32
N ASP A 594 23.17 -14.92 -11.89
CA ASP A 594 22.43 -13.88 -11.20
C ASP A 594 20.92 -14.05 -11.48
N LEU A 595 20.14 -14.17 -10.41
CA LEU A 595 18.69 -14.37 -10.47
C LEU A 595 17.89 -13.07 -10.37
N HIS A 596 18.53 -11.90 -10.41
CA HIS A 596 17.84 -10.61 -10.38
C HIS A 596 17.10 -10.33 -11.68
N LYS A 597 16.11 -9.44 -11.56
CA LYS A 597 15.16 -9.04 -12.61
C LYS A 597 15.79 -8.85 -13.99
N ASN A 598 16.85 -8.04 -14.07
CA ASN A 598 17.50 -7.69 -15.34
C ASN A 598 18.13 -8.88 -16.08
N TYR A 599 18.41 -9.99 -15.39
CA TYR A 599 18.91 -11.21 -16.01
C TYR A 599 17.77 -12.19 -16.34
N VAL A 600 16.86 -12.41 -15.39
CA VAL A 600 15.80 -13.42 -15.56
C VAL A 600 14.65 -12.96 -16.47
N ASP A 601 14.45 -11.65 -16.65
CA ASP A 601 13.44 -11.12 -17.57
C ASP A 601 13.76 -11.41 -19.05
N GLU A 602 15.04 -11.65 -19.37
CA GLU A 602 15.50 -12.02 -20.73
C GLU A 602 15.26 -13.51 -21.05
N ILE A 603 14.91 -14.33 -20.04
CA ILE A 603 14.65 -15.75 -20.20
C ILE A 603 13.22 -15.97 -20.69
N ILE A 604 13.08 -16.48 -21.92
CA ILE A 604 11.80 -16.85 -22.51
C ILE A 604 11.65 -18.37 -22.48
N LEU A 605 10.69 -18.89 -21.73
CA LEU A 605 10.44 -20.32 -21.63
C LEU A 605 9.45 -20.79 -22.69
N VAL A 606 9.32 -22.11 -22.83
CA VAL A 606 8.34 -22.76 -23.71
C VAL A 606 7.23 -23.39 -22.86
N SER A 607 5.97 -23.12 -23.21
CA SER A 607 4.82 -23.71 -22.55
C SER A 607 4.59 -25.16 -23.00
N PRO A 608 3.80 -25.97 -22.27
CA PRO A 608 3.37 -27.29 -22.73
C PRO A 608 2.73 -27.28 -24.13
N ALA A 609 2.03 -26.20 -24.50
CA ALA A 609 1.47 -26.01 -25.84
C ALA A 609 2.47 -25.48 -26.89
N GLY A 610 3.74 -25.27 -26.52
CA GLY A 610 4.78 -24.75 -27.42
C GLY A 610 4.77 -23.23 -27.57
N LYS A 611 4.00 -22.50 -26.76
CA LYS A 611 3.95 -21.03 -26.80
C LYS A 611 5.13 -20.41 -26.02
N PRO A 612 5.61 -19.21 -26.39
CA PRO A 612 6.60 -18.49 -25.59
C PRO A 612 5.97 -18.00 -24.28
N MET A 613 6.73 -18.12 -23.18
CA MET A 613 6.34 -17.64 -21.87
C MET A 613 7.36 -16.62 -21.36
N LYS A 614 6.87 -15.51 -20.79
CA LYS A 614 7.70 -14.48 -20.15
C LYS A 614 7.47 -14.51 -18.65
N ARG A 615 8.50 -14.14 -17.89
CA ARG A 615 8.36 -14.00 -16.44
C ARG A 615 7.35 -12.88 -16.12
N GLU A 616 6.50 -13.11 -15.13
CA GLU A 616 5.66 -12.08 -14.51
C GLU A 616 6.56 -10.94 -14.02
N SER A 617 6.30 -9.69 -14.40
CA SER A 617 7.31 -8.62 -14.23
C SER A 617 7.61 -8.24 -12.78
N ASP A 618 6.72 -8.55 -11.85
CA ASP A 618 6.82 -8.14 -10.44
C ASP A 618 7.96 -8.82 -9.68
N LEU A 619 8.39 -8.14 -8.63
CA LEU A 619 9.24 -8.67 -7.56
C LEU A 619 8.37 -9.05 -6.37
N ILE A 620 8.94 -9.76 -5.40
CA ILE A 620 8.27 -10.01 -4.13
C ILE A 620 8.45 -8.84 -3.14
N ASP A 621 7.55 -8.79 -2.18
CA ASP A 621 7.65 -7.97 -0.98
C ASP A 621 8.89 -8.35 -0.15
N VAL A 622 9.68 -7.35 0.25
CA VAL A 622 10.91 -7.55 1.04
C VAL A 622 10.65 -8.19 2.41
N TRP A 623 9.40 -8.12 2.92
CA TRP A 623 9.03 -8.84 4.15
C TRP A 623 8.93 -10.37 3.96
N PHE A 624 8.94 -10.86 2.70
CA PHE A 624 9.01 -12.29 2.38
C PHE A 624 10.44 -12.80 2.29
N ASP A 625 11.38 -11.96 1.81
CA ASP A 625 12.83 -12.21 1.89
C ASP A 625 13.24 -12.56 3.32
#